data_AF-V5BV45-F1
#
_entry.id   AF-V5BV45-F1
#
_cell.length_a   1.000
_cell.length_b   1.000
_cell.length_c   1.000
_cell.angle_alpha   90.00
_cell.angle_beta   90.00
_cell.angle_gamma   90.00
#
_symmetry.space_group_name_H-M   'P 1'
#
loop_
_entity.id
_entity.type
_entity.pdbx_description
1 polymer ?
#
loop_
_entity_poly.entity_id
_entity_poly.type
_entity_poly.pdbx_seq_one_letter_code
_entity_poly.pdbx_strand_id
1 'polypeptide(L)'
;MKNNKKIMVAVLSAAIGYADMVSAHSQPGAIGRKNSKAGGTDVYQVTCFDDGTGAPDHLFLHVRDLLPRNPALISVQATLATTGETTALSTDWGRDGDASFSVPDLILAGGASGIYNVSVNKTRSKIIGREIYLVEFHCQTALGEHTGTNDPVMLQNQ
;
A
#
# COMPACT_ATOMS: atom_id res chain seq x y z
N MET A 1 -11.10 22.22 -68.04
CA MET A 1 -10.72 22.44 -66.62
C MET A 1 -11.90 22.03 -65.74
N LYS A 2 -11.77 20.96 -64.93
CA LYS A 2 -12.55 20.76 -63.68
C LYS A 2 -12.14 19.46 -62.95
N ASN A 3 -11.35 19.68 -61.89
CA ASN A 3 -11.35 19.05 -60.57
C ASN A 3 -10.93 17.57 -60.41
N ASN A 4 -9.61 17.38 -60.24
CA ASN A 4 -9.02 16.20 -59.61
C ASN A 4 -9.24 16.26 -58.08
N LYS A 5 -10.14 15.43 -57.54
CA LYS A 5 -10.30 15.26 -56.09
C LYS A 5 -9.21 14.31 -55.58
N LYS A 6 -8.17 14.85 -54.96
CA LYS A 6 -7.17 14.08 -54.23
C LYS A 6 -7.83 13.50 -52.97
N ILE A 7 -7.95 12.17 -52.90
CA ILE A 7 -8.36 11.46 -51.70
C ILE A 7 -7.11 11.38 -50.81
N MET A 8 -6.98 12.30 -49.84
CA MET A 8 -6.03 12.16 -48.75
C MET A 8 -6.60 11.16 -47.74
N VAL A 9 -6.06 9.95 -47.74
CA VAL A 9 -6.29 8.98 -46.66
C VAL A 9 -5.43 9.43 -45.48
N ALA A 10 -6.07 10.02 -44.47
CA ALA A 10 -5.44 10.27 -43.17
C ALA A 10 -5.35 8.95 -42.43
N VAL A 11 -4.14 8.38 -42.33
CA VAL A 11 -3.85 7.24 -41.47
C VAL A 11 -3.83 7.77 -40.04
N LEU A 12 -4.92 7.55 -39.30
CA LEU A 12 -5.02 7.89 -37.89
C LEU A 12 -4.27 6.82 -37.08
N SER A 13 -3.10 7.21 -36.56
CA SER A 13 -2.24 6.40 -35.70
C SER A 13 -2.98 5.99 -34.42
N ALA A 14 -3.31 4.71 -34.28
CA ALA A 14 -3.72 4.13 -33.01
C ALA A 14 -2.47 3.72 -32.23
N ALA A 15 -1.84 4.69 -31.56
CA ALA A 15 -0.89 4.38 -30.50
C ALA A 15 -1.70 3.91 -29.28
N ILE A 16 -1.88 2.60 -29.15
CA ILE A 16 -2.37 2.00 -27.91
C ILE A 16 -1.20 2.14 -26.93
N GLY A 17 -1.24 3.18 -26.10
CA GLY A 17 -0.37 3.27 -24.95
C GLY A 17 -0.70 2.10 -24.04
N TYR A 18 0.24 1.18 -23.86
CA TYR A 18 0.21 0.25 -22.74
C TYR A 18 0.34 1.11 -21.49
N ALA A 19 -0.76 1.32 -20.78
CA ALA A 19 -0.70 1.81 -19.42
C ALA A 19 -0.22 0.63 -18.58
N ASP A 20 1.01 0.72 -18.06
CA ASP A 20 1.54 -0.26 -17.12
C ASP A 20 0.56 -0.37 -15.94
N MET A 21 -0.06 -1.55 -15.81
CA MET A 21 -0.94 -1.83 -14.69
C MET A 21 -0.05 -2.02 -13.47
N VAL A 22 0.16 -0.93 -12.73
CA VAL A 22 0.83 -0.98 -11.44
C VAL A 22 -0.04 -1.82 -10.50
N SER A 23 0.44 -3.01 -10.14
CA SER A 23 -0.26 -3.90 -9.21
C SER A 23 0.09 -3.51 -7.77
N ALA A 24 -0.81 -2.78 -7.11
CA ALA A 24 -0.76 -2.65 -5.66
C ALA A 24 -0.90 -4.04 -5.02
N HIS A 25 -0.02 -4.37 -4.08
CA HIS A 25 -0.28 -5.50 -3.20
C HIS A 25 -1.12 -4.98 -2.04
N SER A 26 -2.38 -5.42 -1.97
CA SER A 26 -3.30 -5.06 -0.88
C SER A 26 -3.50 -6.25 0.06
N GLN A 27 -3.35 -6.02 1.36
CA GLN A 27 -3.50 -7.03 2.40
C GLN A 27 -4.67 -6.69 3.34
N PRO A 28 -5.81 -7.39 3.23
CA PRO A 28 -6.88 -7.24 4.20
C PRO A 28 -6.50 -7.92 5.52
N GLY A 29 -6.89 -7.32 6.64
CA GLY A 29 -6.61 -7.83 7.98
C GLY A 29 -7.76 -7.61 8.95
N ALA A 30 -7.70 -8.29 10.09
CA ALA A 30 -8.68 -8.19 11.16
C ALA A 30 -8.00 -8.29 12.52
N ILE A 31 -7.91 -7.17 13.23
CA ILE A 31 -7.08 -7.01 14.43
C ILE A 31 -7.93 -6.80 15.69
N GLY A 32 -7.52 -7.46 16.76
CA GLY A 32 -8.18 -7.55 18.05
C GLY A 32 -9.05 -8.79 18.22
N ARG A 33 -9.67 -8.89 19.40
CA ARG A 33 -10.60 -9.97 19.74
C ARG A 33 -12.03 -9.47 19.80
N LYS A 34 -12.96 -10.27 19.29
CA LYS A 34 -14.41 -9.97 19.29
C LYS A 34 -14.97 -9.59 20.66
N ASN A 35 -14.36 -10.08 21.75
CA ASN A 35 -14.81 -9.85 23.13
C ASN A 35 -13.82 -9.01 23.96
N SER A 36 -12.98 -8.20 23.31
CA SER A 36 -11.97 -7.38 23.99
C SER A 36 -12.02 -5.93 23.52
N LYS A 37 -11.53 -5.04 24.39
CA LYS A 37 -11.25 -3.64 24.07
C LYS A 37 -9.76 -3.38 23.85
N ALA A 38 -8.92 -4.40 23.98
CA ALA A 38 -7.47 -4.26 23.90
C ALA A 38 -7.03 -3.71 22.53
N GLY A 39 -5.88 -3.04 22.52
CA GLY A 39 -5.13 -2.85 21.29
C GLY A 39 -4.56 -4.18 20.80
N GLY A 40 -4.00 -4.16 19.60
CA GLY A 40 -3.35 -5.30 18.98
C GLY A 40 -2.32 -4.84 17.97
N THR A 41 -1.43 -5.74 17.59
CA THR A 41 -0.44 -5.49 16.53
C THR A 41 -0.38 -6.71 15.62
N ASP A 42 -0.71 -6.51 14.35
CA ASP A 42 -0.42 -7.45 13.28
C ASP A 42 0.92 -7.10 12.66
N VAL A 43 1.70 -8.11 12.28
CA VAL A 43 3.02 -7.92 11.66
C VAL A 43 3.07 -8.69 10.36
N TYR A 44 3.47 -8.01 9.30
CA TYR A 44 3.67 -8.55 7.96
C TYR A 44 5.11 -8.41 7.54
N GLN A 45 5.55 -9.29 6.66
CA GLN A 45 6.82 -9.18 5.97
C GLN A 45 6.57 -8.91 4.48
N VAL A 46 7.18 -7.84 3.98
CA VAL A 46 7.16 -7.44 2.58
C VAL A 46 8.60 -7.45 2.07
N THR A 47 8.83 -8.00 0.89
CA THR A 47 10.12 -8.07 0.23
C THR A 47 10.04 -7.30 -1.07
N CYS A 48 10.93 -6.32 -1.22
CA CYS A 48 11.14 -5.60 -2.47
C CYS A 48 12.27 -6.25 -3.27
N PHE A 49 12.09 -6.39 -4.57
CA PHE A 49 13.08 -6.92 -5.51
C PHE A 49 12.91 -6.27 -6.89
N ASP A 50 13.97 -6.30 -7.71
CA ASP A 50 13.88 -5.85 -9.11
C ASP A 50 13.23 -6.95 -9.95
N ASP A 51 12.08 -6.65 -10.55
CA ASP A 51 11.35 -7.55 -11.45
C ASP A 51 11.64 -7.28 -12.94
N GLY A 52 12.58 -6.39 -13.23
CA GLY A 52 12.90 -5.89 -14.57
C GLY A 52 12.46 -4.44 -14.79
N THR A 53 11.62 -3.88 -13.91
CA THR A 53 11.19 -2.46 -13.98
C THR A 53 12.25 -1.51 -13.42
N GLY A 54 13.18 -2.02 -12.60
CA GLY A 54 14.28 -1.25 -12.02
C GLY A 54 14.48 -1.54 -10.54
N ALA A 55 15.65 -1.13 -10.05
CA ALA A 55 16.03 -1.36 -8.67
C ALA A 55 15.04 -0.70 -7.69
N PRO A 56 14.58 -1.42 -6.65
CA PRO A 56 13.80 -0.83 -5.56
C PRO A 56 14.61 0.25 -4.85
N ASP A 57 13.94 1.32 -4.48
CA ASP A 57 14.50 2.46 -3.75
C ASP A 57 13.80 2.65 -2.39
N HIS A 58 12.47 2.57 -2.40
CA HIS A 58 11.65 2.73 -1.21
C HIS A 58 10.42 1.83 -1.19
N LEU A 59 9.93 1.59 0.03
CA LEU A 59 8.60 1.03 0.26
C LEU A 59 7.63 2.18 0.50
N PHE A 60 6.61 2.27 -0.35
CA PHE A 60 5.42 3.07 -0.12
C PHE A 60 4.34 2.21 0.53
N LEU A 61 3.73 2.71 1.59
CA LEU A 61 2.60 2.03 2.23
C LEU A 61 1.61 3.02 2.87
N HIS A 62 0.37 2.56 2.96
CA HIS A 62 -0.72 3.26 3.65
C HIS A 62 -1.76 2.27 4.17
N VAL A 63 -2.57 2.68 5.14
CA VAL A 63 -3.59 1.84 5.77
C VAL A 63 -4.95 2.52 5.72
N ARG A 64 -6.00 1.73 5.59
CA ARG A 64 -7.39 2.16 5.68
C ARG A 64 -8.13 1.31 6.71
N ASP A 65 -8.81 1.97 7.62
CA ASP A 65 -9.77 1.35 8.52
C ASP A 65 -11.12 1.17 7.83
N LEU A 66 -11.63 -0.06 7.79
CA LEU A 66 -12.85 -0.39 7.08
C LEU A 66 -14.06 -0.41 8.01
N LEU A 67 -14.01 -1.20 9.08
CA LEU A 67 -15.15 -1.44 9.97
C LEU A 67 -14.74 -2.05 11.32
N PRO A 68 -15.57 -1.84 12.38
CA PRO A 68 -16.77 -1.00 12.37
C PRO A 68 -16.42 0.48 12.60
N ARG A 69 -17.34 1.40 12.25
CA ARG A 69 -17.09 2.84 12.48
C ARG A 69 -17.05 3.19 13.97
N ASN A 70 -15.90 3.70 14.41
CA ASN A 70 -15.57 4.34 15.68
C ASN A 70 -15.39 3.42 16.93
N PRO A 71 -14.53 2.38 16.91
CA PRO A 71 -14.11 1.72 18.12
C PRO A 71 -12.62 2.01 18.46
N ALA A 72 -11.65 2.02 17.54
CA ALA A 72 -10.23 2.33 17.77
C ALA A 72 -9.59 3.06 16.58
N LEU A 73 -8.30 3.40 16.69
CA LEU A 73 -7.50 3.93 15.57
C LEU A 73 -6.61 2.82 15.02
N ILE A 74 -6.50 2.77 13.70
CA ILE A 74 -5.55 1.93 12.98
C ILE A 74 -4.38 2.78 12.49
N SER A 75 -3.16 2.29 12.72
CA SER A 75 -1.94 2.90 12.22
C SER A 75 -0.99 1.86 11.66
N VAL A 76 -0.08 2.30 10.80
CA VAL A 76 0.92 1.45 10.16
C VAL A 76 2.30 2.09 10.28
N GLN A 77 3.30 1.24 10.38
CA GLN A 77 4.72 1.59 10.33
C GLN A 77 5.48 0.47 9.62
N ALA A 78 6.60 0.78 9.00
CA ALA A 78 7.50 -0.21 8.42
C ALA A 78 8.91 -0.06 9.00
N THR A 79 9.59 -1.18 9.19
CA THR A 79 10.98 -1.25 9.62
C THR A 79 11.77 -2.10 8.64
N LEU A 80 12.88 -1.58 8.11
CA LEU A 80 13.80 -2.34 7.26
C LEU A 80 14.54 -3.37 8.12
N ALA A 81 14.42 -4.65 7.80
CA ALA A 81 14.92 -5.75 8.64
C ALA A 81 16.46 -5.76 8.76
N THR A 82 17.17 -5.24 7.76
CA THR A 82 18.63 -5.23 7.73
C THR A 82 19.26 -4.11 8.56
N THR A 83 18.68 -2.91 8.54
CA THR A 83 19.22 -1.72 9.22
C THR A 83 18.48 -1.39 10.52
N GLY A 84 17.26 -1.88 10.70
CA GLY A 84 16.35 -1.46 11.76
C GLY A 84 15.76 -0.05 11.53
N GLU A 85 16.04 0.58 10.39
CA GLU A 85 15.48 1.88 10.04
C GLU A 85 13.96 1.80 9.93
N THR A 86 13.25 2.74 10.54
CA THR A 86 11.80 2.69 10.68
C THR A 86 11.17 3.96 10.10
N THR A 87 10.01 3.83 9.45
CA THR A 87 9.23 4.97 8.96
C THR A 87 8.68 5.81 10.10
N ALA A 88 8.20 7.02 9.76
CA ALA A 88 7.17 7.66 10.56
C ALA A 88 5.93 6.75 10.69
N LEU A 89 5.09 7.02 11.69
CA LEU A 89 3.80 6.36 11.85
C LEU A 89 2.78 7.05 10.94
N SER A 90 2.06 6.30 10.11
CA SER A 90 0.86 6.80 9.43
C SER A 90 -0.35 6.22 10.11
N THR A 91 -1.30 7.07 10.44
CA THR A 91 -2.51 6.69 11.16
C THR A 91 -3.67 7.06 10.27
N ASP A 92 -4.63 6.15 10.14
CA ASP A 92 -5.89 6.50 9.51
C ASP A 92 -6.69 7.40 10.45
N TRP A 93 -6.48 8.71 10.27
CA TRP A 93 -7.21 9.77 10.96
C TRP A 93 -8.55 10.06 10.28
N GLY A 94 -8.87 9.38 9.17
CA GLY A 94 -10.10 9.56 8.42
C GLY A 94 -11.33 9.37 9.30
N ARG A 95 -12.50 9.69 8.76
CA ARG A 95 -13.74 9.28 9.39
C ARG A 95 -13.74 7.76 9.34
N ASP A 96 -13.36 7.11 10.43
CA ASP A 96 -13.38 5.66 10.62
C ASP A 96 -14.52 4.99 9.79
N GLY A 97 -14.12 4.02 8.97
CA GLY A 97 -14.88 3.33 7.95
C GLY A 97 -15.29 4.17 6.74
N ASP A 98 -14.58 5.27 6.46
CA ASP A 98 -14.57 5.91 5.15
C ASP A 98 -13.69 5.12 4.17
N ALA A 99 -13.91 5.31 2.88
CA ALA A 99 -13.23 4.52 1.86
C ALA A 99 -11.81 5.04 1.57
N SER A 100 -11.28 5.98 2.34
CA SER A 100 -10.03 6.69 2.06
C SER A 100 -8.87 6.07 2.83
N PHE A 101 -7.65 6.19 2.31
CA PHE A 101 -6.45 5.76 3.01
C PHE A 101 -5.93 6.83 3.96
N SER A 102 -5.16 6.39 4.95
CA SER A 102 -4.44 7.22 5.92
C SER A 102 -3.54 8.24 5.23
N VAL A 103 -3.55 9.48 5.73
CA VAL A 103 -2.60 10.53 5.31
C VAL A 103 -1.72 10.97 6.50
N PRO A 104 -0.41 11.21 6.30
CA PRO A 104 0.34 11.09 5.06
C PRO A 104 0.66 9.63 4.71
N ASP A 105 0.94 9.37 3.44
CA ASP A 105 1.53 8.10 3.01
C ASP A 105 2.91 7.92 3.66
N LEU A 106 3.31 6.67 3.91
CA LEU A 106 4.64 6.38 4.40
C LEU A 106 5.56 5.99 3.25
N ILE A 107 6.69 6.66 3.20
CA ILE A 107 7.79 6.36 2.31
C ILE A 107 8.98 6.00 3.19
N LEU A 108 9.41 4.74 3.13
CA LEU A 108 10.68 4.32 3.74
C LEU A 108 11.76 4.31 2.67
N ALA A 109 12.52 5.39 2.59
CA ALA A 109 13.74 5.45 1.79
C ALA A 109 14.82 4.55 2.40
N GLY A 110 15.75 4.07 1.57
CA GLY A 110 16.97 3.42 2.06
C GLY A 110 17.03 1.90 1.93
N GLY A 111 16.15 1.29 1.12
CA GLY A 111 16.17 -0.16 0.93
C GLY A 111 16.16 -0.57 -0.53
N ALA A 112 17.33 -0.55 -1.17
CA ALA A 112 17.62 -1.50 -2.25
C ALA A 112 17.13 -2.89 -1.84
N SER A 113 16.59 -3.67 -2.79
CA SER A 113 16.04 -5.03 -2.62
C SER A 113 16.11 -5.59 -1.20
N GLY A 114 15.05 -5.42 -0.42
CA GLY A 114 15.10 -5.58 1.04
C GLY A 114 13.83 -6.15 1.62
N ILE A 115 13.95 -6.67 2.85
CA ILE A 115 12.84 -7.22 3.64
C ILE A 115 12.41 -6.16 4.65
N TYR A 116 11.12 -5.86 4.66
CA TYR A 116 10.46 -4.91 5.55
C TYR A 116 9.52 -5.65 6.49
N ASN A 117 9.61 -5.34 7.78
CA ASN A 117 8.60 -5.71 8.74
C ASN A 117 7.60 -4.56 8.85
N VAL A 118 6.36 -4.81 8.46
CA VAL A 118 5.26 -3.84 8.54
C VAL A 118 4.41 -4.19 9.75
N SER A 119 4.27 -3.25 10.67
CA SER A 119 3.39 -3.39 11.83
C SER A 119 2.13 -2.57 11.62
N VAL A 120 0.98 -3.21 11.74
CA VAL A 120 -0.33 -2.55 11.81
C VAL A 120 -0.80 -2.58 13.25
N ASN A 121 -1.01 -1.41 13.82
CA ASN A 121 -1.38 -1.25 15.21
C ASN A 121 -2.83 -0.80 15.31
N LYS A 122 -3.55 -1.45 16.22
CA LYS A 122 -4.86 -1.02 16.69
C LYS A 122 -4.72 -0.45 18.09
N THR A 123 -5.19 0.77 18.30
CA THR A 123 -5.24 1.35 19.64
C THR A 123 -6.32 0.68 20.52
N ARG A 124 -6.30 0.96 21.82
CA ARG A 124 -7.35 0.48 22.72
C ARG A 124 -8.70 1.05 22.30
N SER A 125 -9.70 0.19 22.19
CA SER A 125 -11.06 0.60 21.83
C SER A 125 -11.90 1.07 23.01
N LYS A 126 -12.85 1.98 22.76
CA LYS A 126 -13.92 2.32 23.71
C LYS A 126 -15.02 1.26 23.77
N ILE A 127 -15.26 0.53 22.69
CA ILE A 127 -16.24 -0.56 22.60
C ILE A 127 -15.53 -1.90 22.44
N ILE A 128 -16.28 -2.99 22.53
CA ILE A 128 -15.75 -4.34 22.35
C ILE A 128 -15.82 -4.66 20.85
N GLY A 129 -14.73 -5.16 20.26
CA GLY A 129 -14.74 -5.53 18.85
C GLY A 129 -13.36 -5.64 18.21
N ARG A 130 -13.38 -6.17 16.98
CA ARG A 130 -12.25 -6.17 16.05
C ARG A 130 -12.36 -4.99 15.11
N GLU A 131 -11.22 -4.55 14.60
CA GLU A 131 -11.16 -3.70 13.40
C GLU A 131 -10.83 -4.55 12.19
N ILE A 132 -11.47 -4.23 11.09
CA ILE A 132 -11.15 -4.75 9.76
C ILE A 132 -10.44 -3.63 9.03
N TYR A 133 -9.29 -3.91 8.44
CA TYR A 133 -8.49 -2.91 7.75
C TYR A 133 -7.96 -3.45 6.42
N LEU A 134 -7.44 -2.53 5.61
CA LEU A 134 -6.68 -2.84 4.41
C LEU A 134 -5.37 -2.06 4.42
N VAL A 135 -4.25 -2.73 4.21
CA VAL A 135 -2.96 -2.06 3.95
C VAL A 135 -2.61 -2.27 2.48
N GLU A 136 -2.03 -1.27 1.84
CA GLU A 136 -1.42 -1.46 0.52
C GLU A 136 0.07 -1.16 0.60
N PHE A 137 0.82 -1.89 -0.22
CA PHE A 137 2.26 -1.85 -0.30
C PHE A 137 2.70 -1.73 -1.75
N HIS A 138 3.65 -0.82 -1.99
CA HIS A 138 4.30 -0.66 -3.28
C HIS A 138 5.80 -0.52 -3.04
N CYS A 139 6.57 -1.50 -3.48
CA CYS A 139 7.99 -1.25 -3.73
C CYS A 139 8.09 -0.35 -4.96
N GLN A 140 8.84 0.74 -4.85
CA GLN A 140 8.99 1.73 -5.90
C GLN A 140 10.46 1.98 -6.22
N THR A 141 10.75 2.27 -7.48
CA THR A 141 12.05 2.79 -7.93
C THR A 141 12.23 4.22 -7.45
N ALA A 142 13.43 4.78 -7.61
CA ALA A 142 13.71 6.18 -7.27
C ALA A 142 12.84 7.20 -8.04
N LEU A 143 12.20 6.77 -9.14
CA LEU A 143 11.28 7.58 -9.93
C LEU A 143 9.80 7.40 -9.51
N GLY A 144 9.52 6.56 -8.52
CA GLY A 144 8.16 6.25 -8.05
C GLY A 144 7.45 5.17 -8.88
N GLU A 145 8.14 4.54 -9.83
CA GLU A 145 7.59 3.44 -10.63
C GLU A 145 7.51 2.18 -9.76
N HIS A 146 6.44 1.41 -9.87
CA HIS A 146 6.34 0.15 -9.14
C HIS A 146 7.38 -0.86 -9.63
N THR A 147 7.95 -1.62 -8.70
CA THR A 147 8.85 -2.75 -8.98
C THR A 147 8.46 -3.93 -8.08
N GLY A 148 9.14 -5.06 -8.28
CA GLY A 148 8.84 -6.34 -7.65
C GLY A 148 8.54 -6.22 -6.16
N THR A 149 7.28 -6.51 -5.82
CA THR A 149 6.77 -6.62 -4.45
C THR A 149 6.19 -8.02 -4.31
N ASN A 150 6.53 -8.75 -3.24
CA ASN A 150 5.93 -10.06 -3.01
C ASN A 150 4.55 -9.94 -2.33
N ASP A 151 3.79 -11.03 -2.35
CA ASP A 151 2.64 -11.18 -1.47
C ASP A 151 3.10 -11.08 0.01
N PRO A 152 2.48 -10.21 0.83
CA PRO A 152 2.86 -10.04 2.23
C PRO A 152 2.72 -11.33 3.03
N VAL A 153 3.76 -11.66 3.81
CA VAL A 153 3.73 -12.83 4.71
C VAL A 153 3.32 -12.37 6.10
N MET A 154 2.19 -12.86 6.60
CA MET A 154 1.75 -12.58 7.97
C MET A 154 2.63 -13.31 9.00
N LEU A 155 3.36 -12.55 9.81
CA LEU A 155 4.22 -13.05 10.88
C LEU A 155 3.50 -13.10 12.24
N GLN A 156 2.62 -12.13 12.48
CA GLN A 156 1.84 -12.03 13.72
C GLN A 156 0.42 -11.56 13.41
N ASN A 157 -0.55 -12.16 14.11
CA ASN A 157 -1.97 -11.81 14.05
C ASN A 157 -2.53 -11.77 15.48
N GLN A 158 -3.04 -10.61 15.93
CA GLN A 158 -3.47 -10.36 17.32
C GLN A 158 -4.94 -9.98 17.42
#